data_AF-A0A7M3V7P8-F1
#
_entry.id   AF-A0A7M3V7P8-F1
#
_cell.length_a   1.000
_cell.length_b   1.000
_cell.length_c   1.000
_cell.angle_alpha   90.00
_cell.angle_beta   90.00
_cell.angle_gamma   90.00
#
_symmetry.space_group_name_H-M   'P 1'
#
loop_
_entity.id
_entity.type
_entity.pdbx_description
1 polymer ?
#
loop_
_entity_poly.entity_id
_entity_poly.type
_entity_poly.pdbx_seq_one_letter_code
_entity_poly.pdbx_strand_id
1 'polypeptide(L)'
;MLMNMILLLPIVLFFTGLLTFIFNRKHLLSMLLSLEYIVLSLFFLLFIYLNLMNFSNFFSMLFLVFSVCEGALGLSILVSMIRTHGNDYFQSFNILQC
;
A
#
# COMPACT_ATOMS: atom_id res chain seq x y z
N MET A 1 -7.43 7.51 -27.65
CA MET A 1 -7.82 6.13 -27.29
C MET A 1 -6.76 5.44 -26.44
N LEU A 2 -5.50 5.36 -26.89
CA LEU A 2 -4.40 4.75 -26.13
C LEU A 2 -4.20 5.38 -24.73
N MET A 3 -4.24 6.71 -24.64
CA MET A 3 -4.06 7.44 -23.37
C MET A 3 -5.14 7.09 -22.31
N ASN A 4 -6.40 6.92 -22.73
CA ASN A 4 -7.47 6.52 -21.81
C ASN A 4 -7.30 5.07 -21.34
N MET A 5 -6.81 4.18 -22.20
CA MET A 5 -6.50 2.79 -21.83
C MET A 5 -5.36 2.73 -20.80
N ILE A 6 -4.34 3.58 -20.97
CA ILE A 6 -3.22 3.72 -20.02
C ILE A 6 -3.70 4.23 -18.67
N LEU A 7 -4.67 5.16 -18.64
CA LEU A 7 -5.27 5.64 -17.38
C LEU A 7 -6.15 4.60 -16.69
N LEU A 8 -6.75 3.67 -17.44
CA LEU A 8 -7.66 2.67 -16.89
C LEU A 8 -6.91 1.55 -16.16
N LEU A 9 -5.68 1.23 -16.59
CA LEU A 9 -4.82 0.23 -15.96
C LEU A 9 -4.55 0.49 -14.45
N PRO A 10 -4.05 1.66 -14.00
CA PRO A 10 -3.83 1.92 -12.58
C PRO A 10 -5.10 1.82 -11.76
N ILE A 11 -6.25 2.20 -12.32
CA ILE A 11 -7.54 2.14 -11.63
C ILE A 11 -7.93 0.68 -11.36
N VAL A 12 -7.78 -0.20 -12.36
CA VAL A 12 -8.04 -1.64 -12.17
C VAL A 12 -7.08 -2.24 -11.16
N LEU A 13 -5.78 -1.93 -11.25
CA LEU A 13 -4.75 -2.40 -10.30
C LEU A 13 -5.10 -1.97 -8.86
N PHE A 14 -5.51 -0.72 -8.67
CA PHE A 14 -5.94 -0.21 -7.36
C PHE A 14 -7.12 -1.00 -6.78
N PHE A 15 -8.17 -1.25 -7.57
CA PHE A 15 -9.30 -2.06 -7.11
C PHE A 15 -8.91 -3.50 -6.78
N THR A 16 -8.05 -4.14 -7.58
CA THR A 16 -7.55 -5.48 -7.26
C THR A 16 -6.72 -5.50 -5.98
N GLY A 17 -5.94 -4.45 -5.70
CA GLY A 17 -5.19 -4.28 -4.46
C GLY A 17 -6.09 -4.10 -3.24
N LEU A 18 -7.17 -3.33 -3.37
CA LEU A 18 -8.16 -3.18 -2.31
C LEU A 18 -8.85 -4.52 -1.99
N LEU A 19 -9.20 -5.30 -3.02
CA LEU A 19 -9.81 -6.60 -2.81
C LEU A 19 -8.87 -7.56 -2.07
N THR A 20 -7.59 -7.61 -2.45
CA THR A 20 -6.62 -8.47 -1.74
C THR A 20 -6.41 -8.04 -0.29
N PHE A 21 -6.42 -6.73 0.00
CA PHE A 21 -6.38 -6.21 1.37
C PHE A 21 -7.58 -6.64 2.20
N ILE A 22 -8.79 -6.66 1.63
CA ILE A 22 -10.00 -7.06 2.36
C ILE A 22 -10.00 -8.57 2.66
N PHE A 23 -9.53 -9.41 1.73
CA PHE A 23 -9.56 -10.86 1.89
C PHE A 23 -8.43 -11.42 2.77
N ASN A 24 -7.25 -10.81 2.80
CA ASN A 24 -6.06 -11.36 3.45
C ASN A 24 -5.95 -11.03 4.95
N ARG A 25 -6.95 -11.40 5.76
CA ARG A 25 -7.07 -10.98 7.17
C ARG A 25 -6.19 -11.74 8.17
N LYS A 26 -5.50 -12.82 7.77
CA LYS A 26 -4.86 -13.74 8.73
C LYS A 26 -3.48 -13.30 9.20
N HIS A 27 -2.59 -12.91 8.28
CA HIS A 27 -1.22 -12.53 8.59
C HIS A 27 -1.02 -11.03 8.38
N LEU A 28 -0.43 -10.34 9.36
CA LEU A 28 -0.20 -8.90 9.24
C LEU A 28 0.81 -8.56 8.12
N LEU A 29 1.77 -9.46 7.86
CA LEU A 29 2.70 -9.31 6.75
C LEU A 29 2.00 -9.28 5.38
N SER A 30 1.01 -10.14 5.15
CA SER A 30 0.25 -10.12 3.88
C SER A 30 -0.57 -8.86 3.70
N MET A 31 -1.00 -8.24 4.81
CA MET A 31 -1.71 -6.95 4.78
C MET A 31 -0.76 -5.81 4.40
N LEU A 32 0.43 -5.75 4.99
CA LEU A 32 1.45 -4.75 4.66
C LEU A 32 1.86 -4.82 3.18
N LEU A 33 2.09 -6.02 2.65
CA LEU A 33 2.42 -6.21 1.22
C LEU A 33 1.28 -5.75 0.29
N SER A 34 0.03 -6.03 0.64
CA SER A 34 -1.10 -5.52 -0.15
C SER A 34 -1.21 -3.98 -0.09
N LEU A 35 -0.78 -3.36 1.01
CA LEU A 35 -0.75 -1.90 1.17
C LEU A 35 0.34 -1.27 0.31
N GLU A 36 1.54 -1.86 0.25
CA GLU A 36 2.60 -1.43 -0.66
C GLU A 36 2.17 -1.54 -2.13
N TYR A 37 1.44 -2.60 -2.49
CA TYR A 37 0.88 -2.75 -3.83
C TYR A 37 -0.12 -1.63 -4.19
N ILE A 38 -0.99 -1.25 -3.25
CA ILE A 38 -1.93 -0.12 -3.42
C ILE A 38 -1.17 1.19 -3.63
N VAL A 39 -0.15 1.47 -2.83
CA VAL A 39 0.70 2.67 -2.95
C VAL A 39 1.38 2.71 -4.33
N LEU A 40 1.92 1.60 -4.83
CA LEU A 40 2.54 1.55 -6.15
C LEU A 40 1.54 1.83 -7.28
N SER A 41 0.30 1.33 -7.16
CA SER A 41 -0.75 1.63 -8.15
C SER A 41 -1.12 3.13 -8.17
N LEU A 42 -1.12 3.78 -7.00
CA LEU A 42 -1.34 5.23 -6.87
C LEU A 42 -0.15 6.03 -7.43
N PHE A 43 1.08 5.58 -7.18
CA PHE A 43 2.28 6.18 -7.77
C PHE A 43 2.22 6.15 -9.30
N PHE A 44 1.81 5.02 -9.88
CA PHE A 44 1.67 4.89 -11.34
C PHE A 44 0.63 5.86 -11.90
N LEU A 45 -0.52 6.02 -11.23
CA LEU A 45 -1.54 7.01 -11.60
C LEU A 45 -0.99 8.44 -11.54
N LEU A 46 -0.30 8.78 -10.45
CA LEU A 46 0.29 10.11 -10.25
C LEU A 46 1.33 10.45 -11.32
N PHE A 47 2.19 9.48 -11.65
CA PHE A 47 3.22 9.65 -12.68
C PHE A 47 2.59 9.92 -14.06
N ILE A 48 1.55 9.18 -14.44
CA ILE A 48 0.84 9.42 -15.71
C ILE A 48 0.20 10.82 -15.70
N TYR A 49 -0.42 11.21 -14.59
CA TYR A 49 -1.06 12.52 -14.46
C TYR A 49 -0.07 13.69 -14.57
N LEU A 50 1.09 13.61 -13.92
CA LEU A 50 2.13 14.64 -14.00
C LEU A 50 2.69 14.77 -15.42
N ASN A 51 2.93 13.66 -16.10
CA ASN A 51 3.39 13.67 -17.49
C ASN A 51 2.34 14.24 -18.45
N LEU A 52 1.05 13.99 -18.22
CA LEU A 52 -0.05 14.58 -19.01
C LEU A 52 -0.07 16.11 -18.93
N MET A 53 0.18 16.64 -17.74
CA MET A 53 0.19 18.08 -17.49
C MET A 53 1.56 18.73 -17.77
N ASN A 54 2.55 17.95 -18.26
CA ASN A 54 3.94 18.39 -18.48
C ASN A 54 4.58 19.04 -17.24
N PHE A 55 4.22 18.60 -16.03
CA PHE A 55 4.87 19.02 -14.81
C PHE A 55 6.17 18.25 -14.58
N SER A 56 7.07 18.82 -13.77
CA SER A 56 8.31 18.15 -13.38
C SER A 56 8.03 17.01 -12.38
N ASN A 57 8.72 15.88 -12.57
CA ASN A 57 8.57 14.66 -11.76
C ASN A 57 9.15 14.78 -10.32
N PHE A 58 9.32 15.98 -9.79
CA PHE A 58 9.77 16.17 -8.40
C PHE A 58 8.70 15.72 -7.40
N PHE A 59 7.43 15.96 -7.69
CA PHE A 59 6.33 15.57 -6.80
C PHE A 59 6.21 14.04 -6.65
N SER A 60 6.45 13.29 -7.74
CA SER A 60 6.45 11.82 -7.68
C SER A 60 7.58 11.27 -6.80
N MET A 61 8.75 11.93 -6.75
CA MET A 61 9.83 11.51 -5.84
C MET A 61 9.49 11.78 -4.37
N LEU A 62 8.87 12.92 -4.07
CA LEU A 62 8.39 13.20 -2.70
C LEU A 62 7.37 12.17 -2.24
N PHE A 63 6.42 11.79 -3.11
CA PHE A 63 5.43 10.76 -2.81
C PHE A 63 6.08 9.42 -2.43
N LEU A 64 7.10 9.00 -3.18
CA LEU A 64 7.81 7.75 -2.88
C LEU A 64 8.50 7.78 -1.52
N VAL A 65 9.16 8.89 -1.15
CA VAL A 65 9.85 9.00 0.15
C VAL A 65 8.85 8.83 1.30
N PHE A 66 7.70 9.52 1.26
CA PHE A 66 6.68 9.36 2.30
C PHE A 66 6.13 7.94 2.36
N SER A 67 5.93 7.30 1.21
CA SER A 67 5.41 5.94 1.19
C SER A 67 6.35 4.90 1.82
N VAL A 68 7.67 5.04 1.60
CA VAL A 68 8.66 4.16 2.24
C VAL A 68 8.74 4.41 3.74
N CYS A 69 8.55 5.64 4.19
CA CYS A 69 8.47 5.95 5.62
C CYS A 69 7.28 5.26 6.30
N GLU A 70 6.09 5.27 5.67
CA GLU A 70 4.92 4.54 6.19
C GLU A 70 5.16 3.02 6.21
N GLY A 71 5.79 2.47 5.17
CA GLY A 71 6.18 1.05 5.13
C GLY A 71 7.15 0.68 6.27
N ALA A 72 8.17 1.50 6.51
CA ALA A 72 9.13 1.30 7.61
C ALA A 72 8.45 1.34 8.99
N LEU A 73 7.51 2.27 9.19
CA LEU A 73 6.71 2.33 10.41
C LEU A 73 5.83 1.06 10.56
N GLY A 74 5.18 0.61 9.50
CA GLY A 74 4.38 -0.61 9.49
C GLY A 74 5.19 -1.86 9.87
N LEU A 75 6.40 -2.00 9.31
CA LEU A 75 7.33 -3.08 9.66
C LEU A 75 7.81 -2.99 11.11
N SER A 76 8.06 -1.79 11.64
CA SER A 76 8.48 -1.61 13.03
C SER A 76 7.41 -2.11 14.03
N ILE A 77 6.13 -1.90 13.70
CA ILE A 77 4.99 -2.41 14.47
C ILE A 77 4.93 -3.93 14.36
N LEU A 78 5.13 -4.51 13.17
CA LEU A 78 5.15 -5.96 13.01
C LEU A 78 6.24 -6.60 13.88
N VAL A 79 7.44 -6.03 13.93
CA VAL A 79 8.53 -6.53 14.78
C VAL A 79 8.16 -6.45 16.27
N SER A 80 7.47 -5.40 16.71
CA SER A 80 7.05 -5.30 18.12
C SER A 80 5.99 -6.34 18.49
N MET A 81 5.05 -6.63 17.59
CA MET A 81 4.04 -7.69 17.78
C MET A 81 4.66 -9.08 17.88
N ILE A 82 5.66 -9.39 17.04
CA ILE A 82 6.36 -10.69 17.11
C ILE A 82 7.04 -10.84 18.48
N ARG A 83 7.63 -9.77 19.03
CA ARG A 83 8.28 -9.83 20.35
C ARG A 83 7.30 -10.00 21.51
N THR A 84 6.08 -9.47 21.42
CA THR A 84 5.10 -9.52 22.53
C THR A 84 4.19 -10.74 22.48
N HIS A 85 3.73 -11.15 21.28
CA HIS A 85 2.75 -12.22 21.11
C HIS A 85 3.33 -13.48 20.43
N GLY A 86 4.59 -13.43 19.97
CA GLY A 86 5.28 -14.56 19.37
C GLY A 86 4.73 -15.00 18.01
N ASN A 87 3.74 -14.28 17.46
CA ASN A 87 3.03 -14.72 16.26
C ASN A 87 2.45 -13.53 15.46
N ASP A 88 2.34 -13.70 14.14
CA ASP A 88 1.91 -12.64 13.19
C ASP A 88 0.39 -12.60 12.94
N TYR A 89 -0.38 -13.38 13.70
CA TYR A 89 -1.83 -13.47 13.49
C TYR A 89 -2.57 -12.31 14.16
N PHE A 90 -3.50 -11.73 13.42
CA PHE A 90 -4.41 -10.69 13.95
C PHE A 90 -5.29 -11.17 15.11
N GLN A 91 -5.50 -12.48 15.25
CA GLN A 91 -6.46 -13.06 16.19
C GLN A 91 -5.97 -13.06 17.65
N SER A 92 -4.69 -12.75 17.90
CA SER A 92 -4.17 -12.59 19.27
C SER A 92 -4.54 -11.24 19.92
N PHE A 93 -5.15 -10.31 19.19
CA PHE A 93 -5.51 -8.96 19.69
C PHE A 93 -6.83 -8.87 20.47
N ASN A 94 -7.39 -9.98 20.95
CA ASN A 94 -8.65 -9.98 21.71
C ASN A 94 -8.56 -9.30 23.09
N ILE A 95 -7.38 -8.82 23.51
CA ILE A 95 -7.17 -8.10 24.78
C ILE A 95 -7.94 -6.76 24.81
N LEU A 96 -8.18 -6.14 23.64
CA LEU A 96 -8.89 -4.86 23.53
C LEU A 96 -10.43 -5.01 23.56
N GLN A 97 -10.95 -6.24 23.63
CA GLN A 97 -12.40 -6.50 23.60
C GLN A 97 -13.06 -6.53 24.99
N CYS A 98 -12.39 -5.99 26.02
CA CYS A 98 -12.95 -5.75 27.35
C CYS A 98 -13.80 -4.47 27.38
#